data_AF-A0A6P4YMP2-F1
#
_entry.id   AF-A0A6P4YMP2-F1
#
_cell.length_a   1.000
_cell.length_b   1.000
_cell.length_c   1.000
_cell.angle_alpha   90.00
_cell.angle_beta   90.00
_cell.angle_gamma   90.00
#
_symmetry.space_group_name_H-M   'P 1'
#
loop_
_entity.id
_entity.type
_entity.pdbx_description
1 polymer ?
#
loop_
_entity_poly.entity_id
_entity_poly.type
_entity_poly.pdbx_seq_one_letter_code
_entity_poly.pdbx_strand_id
1 'polypeptide(L)'
;MPLQDRPLQPQQAMHEDILIHGAHSIVFRDERMPTTTTCMDDPVNEGQQMCQSIVQQLLAIADSALWERFIHCFLLHSNSTSVRWQAHLLLLSIFSYGNTEGQNLLLDLMWGVWPHLPSYGRKAAQFVDLLGYFSLKCSMFKEK
;
A
#
# COMPACT_ATOMS: atom_id res chain seq x y z
N MET A 1 23.85 -51.22 22.12
CA MET A 1 22.64 -51.22 21.26
C MET A 1 21.60 -52.11 21.92
N PRO A 2 20.28 -51.83 21.82
CA PRO A 2 19.54 -50.96 20.88
C PRO A 2 19.16 -49.61 21.53
N LEU A 3 19.06 -48.44 20.87
CA LEU A 3 18.32 -47.94 19.68
C LEU A 3 16.80 -47.75 19.88
N GLN A 4 16.37 -46.52 19.52
CA GLN A 4 15.02 -45.95 19.42
C GLN A 4 14.30 -45.58 20.73
N ASP A 5 13.67 -44.42 20.89
CA ASP A 5 13.42 -43.30 19.98
C ASP A 5 13.13 -42.02 20.79
N ARG A 6 13.65 -40.90 20.31
CA ARG A 6 13.41 -39.55 20.84
C ARG A 6 12.30 -38.89 20.01
N PRO A 7 11.22 -38.36 20.60
CA PRO A 7 10.42 -37.37 19.90
C PRO A 7 10.98 -35.96 20.10
N LEU A 8 11.12 -35.25 18.99
CA LEU A 8 11.46 -33.83 18.86
C LEU A 8 10.16 -32.98 18.91
N GLN A 9 10.17 -31.97 19.81
CA GLN A 9 9.64 -30.60 19.60
C GLN A 9 8.09 -30.39 19.38
N PRO A 10 7.58 -29.14 19.30
CA PRO A 10 7.39 -28.23 20.44
C PRO A 10 6.03 -27.47 20.42
N GLN A 11 5.81 -26.63 21.43
CA GLN A 11 5.05 -25.36 21.38
C GLN A 11 3.55 -25.36 20.99
N GLN A 12 2.73 -25.15 22.02
CA GLN A 12 1.41 -24.51 21.91
C GLN A 12 1.53 -23.13 21.24
N ALA A 13 0.64 -22.80 20.31
CA ALA A 13 -0.19 -21.58 20.35
C ALA A 13 -0.93 -21.35 19.01
N MET A 14 -2.25 -21.50 19.09
CA MET A 14 -3.27 -20.69 18.41
C MET A 14 -3.16 -20.57 16.89
N HIS A 15 -3.74 -21.54 16.18
CA HIS A 15 -4.20 -21.33 14.81
C HIS A 15 -5.70 -20.99 14.89
N GLU A 16 -6.02 -19.71 14.72
CA GLU A 16 -7.38 -19.26 14.48
C GLU A 16 -7.78 -19.67 13.07
N ASP A 17 -8.61 -20.71 12.97
CA ASP A 17 -9.35 -21.06 11.77
C ASP A 17 -10.43 -19.99 11.51
N ILE A 18 -10.10 -18.99 10.69
CA ILE A 18 -11.11 -18.21 9.96
C ILE A 18 -11.14 -18.72 8.52
N LEU A 19 -12.14 -19.56 8.32
CA LEU A 19 -12.65 -20.08 7.07
C LEU A 19 -13.19 -18.93 6.21
N ILE A 20 -12.44 -18.45 5.21
CA ILE A 20 -13.01 -17.66 4.11
C ILE A 20 -13.45 -18.64 3.01
N HIS A 21 -14.62 -19.24 3.19
CA HIS A 21 -15.39 -19.80 2.08
C HIS A 21 -16.27 -18.68 1.53
N GLY A 22 -15.96 -18.21 0.32
CA GLY A 22 -16.67 -17.11 -0.33
C GLY A 22 -16.43 -17.07 -1.83
N ALA A 23 -16.61 -18.20 -2.52
CA ALA A 23 -16.76 -18.22 -3.96
C ALA A 23 -18.15 -17.64 -4.32
N HIS A 24 -18.21 -16.34 -4.64
CA HIS A 24 -19.39 -15.78 -5.29
C HIS A 24 -19.20 -15.83 -6.80
N SER A 25 -19.79 -16.87 -7.37
CA SER A 25 -20.05 -17.05 -8.79
C SER A 25 -20.74 -15.80 -9.35
N ILE A 26 -20.10 -15.06 -10.25
CA ILE A 26 -20.77 -14.02 -11.02
C ILE A 26 -21.58 -14.71 -12.11
N VAL A 27 -22.87 -14.88 -11.81
CA VAL A 27 -23.89 -15.34 -12.75
C VAL A 27 -24.10 -14.24 -13.78
N PHE A 28 -23.73 -14.51 -15.04
CA PHE A 28 -24.16 -13.72 -16.18
C PHE A 28 -25.68 -13.90 -16.33
N ARG A 29 -26.45 -12.85 -16.06
CA ARG A 29 -27.88 -12.81 -16.35
C ARG A 29 -28.16 -11.61 -17.25
N ASP A 30 -28.35 -11.93 -18.52
CA ASP A 30 -28.86 -11.06 -19.58
C ASP A 30 -30.35 -10.79 -19.31
N GLU A 31 -30.70 -9.54 -18.99
CA GLU A 31 -32.09 -9.07 -19.05
C GLU A 31 -32.15 -7.68 -19.73
N ARG A 32 -33.03 -7.64 -20.74
CA ARG A 32 -33.28 -6.55 -21.70
C ARG A 32 -33.69 -5.21 -21.07
N MET A 33 -33.35 -4.15 -21.82
CA MET A 33 -33.48 -2.70 -21.60
C MET A 33 -34.87 -2.16 -21.15
N PRO A 34 -34.88 -0.93 -20.60
CA PRO A 34 -35.67 0.13 -21.23
C PRO A 34 -34.86 1.42 -21.46
N THR A 35 -35.16 2.06 -22.60
CA THR A 35 -34.70 3.39 -23.00
C THR A 35 -35.17 4.47 -22.02
N THR A 36 -34.26 5.25 -21.44
CA THR A 36 -34.54 6.61 -20.94
C THR A 36 -33.24 7.41 -20.89
N THR A 37 -33.22 8.50 -21.68
CA THR A 37 -32.28 9.62 -21.64
C THR A 37 -32.08 10.11 -20.20
N THR A 38 -30.85 10.06 -19.69
CA THR A 38 -30.37 10.90 -18.58
C THR A 38 -28.84 10.98 -18.70
N CYS A 39 -28.30 12.20 -18.64
CA CYS A 39 -26.88 12.51 -18.66
C CYS A 39 -26.13 11.64 -17.65
N MET A 40 -25.19 10.83 -18.11
CA MET A 40 -24.31 10.04 -17.25
C MET A 40 -23.12 10.92 -16.87
N ASP A 41 -23.19 11.57 -15.72
CA ASP A 41 -21.99 11.89 -14.96
C ASP A 41 -21.43 10.56 -14.43
N ASP A 42 -20.24 10.18 -14.89
CA ASP A 42 -19.62 8.90 -14.56
C ASP A 42 -19.35 8.78 -13.04
N PRO A 43 -19.87 7.76 -12.34
CA PRO A 43 -19.61 7.54 -10.90
C PRO A 43 -18.13 7.23 -10.59
N VAL A 44 -17.32 6.97 -11.62
CA VAL A 44 -15.86 6.79 -11.50
C VAL A 44 -15.15 8.11 -11.19
N ASN A 45 -15.67 9.24 -11.69
CA ASN A 45 -15.03 10.55 -11.56
C ASN A 45 -15.14 11.11 -10.13
N GLU A 46 -16.28 10.90 -9.46
CA GLU A 46 -16.51 11.38 -8.08
C GLU A 46 -15.57 10.70 -7.08
N GLY A 47 -15.38 9.38 -7.21
CA GLY A 47 -14.47 8.62 -6.34
C GLY A 47 -13.02 9.06 -6.48
N GLN A 48 -12.56 9.37 -7.69
CA GLN A 48 -11.20 9.87 -7.94
C GLN A 48 -11.00 11.27 -7.35
N GLN A 49 -11.99 12.15 -7.48
CA GLN A 49 -11.95 13.50 -6.90
C GLN A 49 -11.92 13.46 -5.37
N MET A 50 -12.70 12.56 -4.74
CA MET A 50 -12.66 12.32 -3.31
C MET A 50 -11.29 11.84 -2.85
N CYS A 51 -10.70 10.85 -3.53
CA CYS A 51 -9.35 10.36 -3.24
C CYS A 51 -8.31 11.47 -3.34
N GLN A 52 -8.39 12.31 -4.38
CA GLN A 52 -7.50 13.45 -4.56
C GLN A 52 -7.63 14.47 -3.43
N SER A 53 -8.86 14.81 -3.03
CA SER A 53 -9.11 15.73 -1.93
C SER A 53 -8.55 15.21 -0.60
N ILE A 54 -8.76 13.92 -0.30
CA ILE A 54 -8.22 13.28 0.91
C ILE A 54 -6.69 13.33 0.92
N VAL A 55 -6.06 12.99 -0.20
CA VAL A 55 -4.59 13.01 -0.32
C VAL A 55 -4.04 14.43 -0.12
N GLN A 56 -4.68 15.43 -0.72
CA GLN A 56 -4.27 16.82 -0.55
C GLN A 56 -4.42 17.30 0.90
N GLN A 57 -5.53 16.97 1.55
CA GLN A 57 -5.72 17.30 2.97
C GLN A 57 -4.70 16.59 3.85
N LEU A 58 -4.41 15.32 3.56
CA LEU A 58 -3.44 14.54 4.32
C LEU A 58 -2.03 15.12 4.19
N LEU A 59 -1.62 15.51 2.98
CA LEU A 59 -0.35 16.21 2.73
C LEU A 59 -0.28 17.59 3.39
N ALA A 60 -1.41 18.29 3.51
CA ALA A 60 -1.47 19.60 4.17
C ALA A 60 -1.44 19.52 5.71
N ILE A 61 -1.99 18.44 6.28
CA ILE A 61 -2.05 18.24 7.74
C ILE A 61 -0.76 17.61 8.28
N ALA A 62 -0.15 16.72 7.50
CA ALA A 62 1.01 15.96 7.95
C ALA A 62 2.33 16.63 7.56
N ASP A 63 3.10 17.02 8.57
CA ASP A 63 4.45 17.54 8.39
C ASP A 63 5.42 16.47 7.87
N SER A 64 6.53 16.91 7.28
CA SER A 64 7.60 16.04 6.76
C SER A 64 8.11 15.03 7.81
N ALA A 65 8.27 15.46 9.06
CA ALA A 65 8.69 14.60 10.17
C ALA A 65 7.66 13.49 10.50
N LEU A 66 6.37 13.78 10.33
CA LEU A 66 5.31 12.79 10.56
C LEU A 66 5.33 11.73 9.46
N TRP A 67 5.54 12.14 8.21
CA TRP A 67 5.70 11.23 7.08
C TRP A 67 6.92 10.34 7.21
N GLU A 68 8.05 10.90 7.61
CA GLU A 68 9.27 10.14 7.88
C GLU A 68 9.01 9.07 8.96
N ARG A 69 8.39 9.47 10.08
CA ARG A 69 8.03 8.54 11.16
C ARG A 69 7.03 7.48 10.68
N PHE A 70 6.06 7.85 9.84
CA PHE A 70 5.11 6.91 9.26
C PHE A 70 5.84 5.83 8.45
N ILE A 71 6.74 6.23 7.55
CA ILE A 71 7.54 5.32 6.73
C ILE A 71 8.35 4.38 7.62
N HIS A 72 9.05 4.92 8.62
CA HIS A 72 9.83 4.10 9.55
C HIS A 72 8.96 3.12 10.34
N CYS A 73 7.88 3.58 10.96
CA CYS A 73 7.05 2.74 11.83
C CYS A 73 6.28 1.69 11.03
N PHE A 74 5.66 2.07 9.92
CA PHE A 74 4.71 1.19 9.22
C PHE A 74 5.33 0.37 8.10
N LEU A 75 6.33 0.87 7.38
CA LEU A 75 7.00 0.08 6.33
C LEU A 75 8.19 -0.72 6.85
N LEU A 76 9.00 -0.13 7.75
CA LEU A 76 10.27 -0.75 8.15
C LEU A 76 10.20 -1.52 9.47
N HIS A 77 9.53 -0.99 10.49
CA HIS A 77 9.47 -1.61 11.81
C HIS A 77 8.31 -2.59 11.98
N SER A 78 7.16 -2.32 11.36
CA SER A 78 5.96 -3.15 11.48
C SER A 78 6.24 -4.62 11.21
N ASN A 79 5.74 -5.52 12.08
CA ASN A 79 5.86 -6.96 11.90
C ASN A 79 4.68 -7.54 11.08
N SER A 80 3.53 -6.86 11.07
CA SER A 80 2.34 -7.29 10.31
C SER A 80 2.48 -7.01 8.81
N THR A 81 2.40 -8.07 7.99
CA THR A 81 2.37 -7.98 6.52
C THR A 81 1.19 -7.14 6.03
N SER A 82 0.00 -7.32 6.64
CA SER A 82 -1.20 -6.58 6.27
C SER A 82 -1.01 -5.07 6.47
N VAL A 83 -0.48 -4.67 7.63
CA VAL A 83 -0.20 -3.26 7.93
C VAL A 83 0.82 -2.69 6.94
N ARG A 84 1.88 -3.44 6.61
CA ARG A 84 2.86 -2.98 5.62
C ARG A 84 2.26 -2.79 4.23
N TRP A 85 1.35 -3.68 3.81
CA TRP A 85 0.64 -3.54 2.54
C TRP A 85 -0.32 -2.35 2.54
N GLN A 86 -1.05 -2.11 3.63
CA GLN A 86 -1.91 -0.93 3.76
C GLN A 86 -1.12 0.37 3.70
N ALA A 87 0.00 0.45 4.42
CA ALA A 87 0.91 1.59 4.37
C ALA A 87 1.51 1.79 2.98
N HIS A 88 1.85 0.69 2.31
CA HIS A 88 2.35 0.72 0.94
C HIS A 88 1.31 1.30 -0.05
N LEU A 89 0.07 0.79 0.00
CA LEU A 89 -1.03 1.31 -0.82
C LEU A 89 -1.35 2.77 -0.51
N LEU A 90 -1.25 3.18 0.76
CA LEU A 90 -1.47 4.56 1.15
C LEU A 90 -0.41 5.49 0.53
N LEU A 91 0.88 5.15 0.65
CA LEU A 91 1.96 5.93 0.02
C LEU A 91 1.82 5.99 -1.49
N LEU A 92 1.47 4.86 -2.12
CA LEU A 92 1.25 4.80 -3.56
C LEU A 92 0.10 5.72 -3.98
N SER A 93 -0.99 5.75 -3.21
CA SER A 93 -2.14 6.63 -3.46
C SER A 93 -1.77 8.10 -3.28
N ILE A 94 -0.99 8.42 -2.24
CA ILE A 94 -0.50 9.80 -2.00
C ILE A 94 0.36 10.26 -3.16
N PHE A 95 1.26 9.41 -3.66
CA PHE A 95 2.08 9.74 -4.82
C PHE A 95 1.24 9.88 -6.10
N SER A 96 0.24 9.00 -6.30
CA SER A 96 -0.54 8.96 -7.54
C SER A 96 -1.56 10.10 -7.67
N TYR A 97 -2.18 10.53 -6.57
CA TYR A 97 -3.18 11.60 -6.55
C TYR A 97 -2.63 12.93 -6.00
N GLY A 98 -1.42 12.93 -5.45
CA GLY A 98 -0.75 14.12 -4.93
C GLY A 98 -0.29 15.07 -6.02
N ASN A 99 -0.05 16.32 -5.64
CA ASN A 99 0.60 17.31 -6.51
C ASN A 99 2.10 17.02 -6.63
N THR A 100 2.76 17.69 -7.58
CA THR A 100 4.21 17.53 -7.82
C THR A 100 5.05 17.86 -6.59
N GLU A 101 4.65 18.82 -5.76
CA GLU A 101 5.33 19.15 -4.51
C GLU A 101 5.25 18.00 -3.49
N GLY A 102 4.08 17.40 -3.29
CA GLY A 102 3.90 16.25 -2.41
C GLY A 102 4.65 15.01 -2.90
N GLN A 103 4.70 14.79 -4.21
CA GLN A 103 5.51 13.72 -4.81
C GLN A 103 7.00 13.92 -4.54
N ASN A 104 7.52 15.13 -4.74
CA ASN A 104 8.92 15.45 -4.44
C ASN A 104 9.22 15.34 -2.95
N LEU A 105 8.35 15.84 -2.07
CA LEU A 105 8.48 15.70 -0.62
C LEU A 105 8.61 14.22 -0.22
N LEU A 106 7.71 13.38 -0.72
CA LEU A 106 7.71 11.96 -0.39
C LEU A 106 8.99 11.27 -0.92
N LEU A 107 9.42 11.63 -2.13
CA LEU A 107 10.64 11.11 -2.73
C LEU A 107 11.89 11.52 -1.93
N ASP A 108 11.99 12.79 -1.53
CA ASP A 108 13.09 13.33 -0.73
C ASP A 108 13.17 12.63 0.64
N LEU A 109 12.02 12.46 1.30
CA LEU A 109 11.93 11.72 2.56
C LEU A 109 12.41 10.28 2.41
N MET A 110 11.93 9.57 1.39
CA MET A 110 12.34 8.19 1.18
C MET A 110 13.84 8.07 0.83
N TRP A 111 14.39 8.98 0.02
CA TRP A 111 15.83 9.00 -0.20
C TRP A 111 16.63 9.30 1.07
N GLY A 112 16.10 10.13 1.98
CA GLY A 112 16.69 10.36 3.31
C GLY A 112 16.75 9.09 4.18
N VAL A 113 15.78 8.18 4.02
CA VAL A 113 15.74 6.89 4.74
C VAL A 113 16.71 5.86 4.15
N TRP A 114 17.07 5.97 2.85
CA TRP A 114 17.90 5.01 2.13
C TRP A 114 19.23 4.62 2.81
N PRO A 115 20.04 5.55 3.36
CA PRO A 115 21.29 5.19 4.03
C PRO A 115 21.10 4.28 5.25
N HIS A 116 19.92 4.31 5.87
CA HIS A 116 19.58 3.50 7.04
C HIS A 116 19.02 2.12 6.67
N LEU A 117 18.71 1.88 5.40
CA LEU A 117 18.07 0.68 4.89
C LEU A 117 18.79 -0.64 5.24
N PRO A 118 20.13 -0.73 5.19
CA PRO A 118 20.84 -1.97 5.51
C PRO A 118 20.54 -2.52 6.92
N SER A 119 20.13 -1.66 7.86
CA SER A 119 19.75 -2.07 9.22
C SER A 119 18.42 -2.84 9.29
N TYR A 120 17.54 -2.68 8.30
CA TYR A 120 16.19 -3.28 8.29
C TYR A 120 16.12 -4.61 7.51
N GLY A 121 17.11 -4.90 6.67
CA GLY A 121 17.22 -6.14 5.91
C GLY A 121 15.98 -6.46 5.06
N ARG A 122 15.47 -7.70 5.16
CA ARG A 122 14.35 -8.19 4.32
C ARG A 122 13.04 -7.40 4.49
N LYS A 123 12.84 -6.71 5.62
CA LYS A 123 11.64 -5.89 5.85
C LYS A 123 11.56 -4.66 4.94
N ALA A 124 12.68 -4.23 4.40
CA ALA A 124 12.77 -3.08 3.51
C ALA A 124 12.22 -3.32 2.10
N ALA A 125 11.88 -4.55 1.70
CA ALA A 125 11.50 -4.88 0.32
C ALA A 125 10.35 -4.01 -0.22
N GLN A 126 9.29 -3.81 0.58
CA GLN A 126 8.13 -2.99 0.19
C GLN A 126 8.45 -1.50 0.10
N PHE A 127 9.44 -1.04 0.87
CA PHE A 127 9.93 0.33 0.78
C PHE A 127 10.75 0.53 -0.50
N VAL A 128 11.65 -0.41 -0.82
CA VAL A 128 12.49 -0.34 -2.03
C VAL A 128 11.64 -0.39 -3.30
N ASP A 129 10.57 -1.19 -3.29
CA ASP A 129 9.60 -1.27 -4.39
C ASP A 129 8.96 0.10 -4.67
N LEU A 130 8.44 0.78 -3.63
CA LEU A 130 7.89 2.12 -3.76
C LEU A 130 8.93 3.15 -4.22
N LEU A 131 10.12 3.13 -3.62
CA LEU A 131 11.17 4.09 -3.96
C LEU A 131 11.59 3.94 -5.42
N GLY A 132 11.69 2.70 -5.91
CA GLY A 132 11.95 2.41 -7.32
C GLY A 132 10.83 2.95 -8.21
N TYR A 133 9.58 2.67 -7.87
CA TYR A 133 8.42 3.17 -8.62
C TYR A 133 8.37 4.71 -8.66
N PHE A 134 8.53 5.38 -7.52
CA PHE A 134 8.52 6.84 -7.43
C PHE A 134 9.67 7.46 -8.22
N SER A 135 10.87 6.89 -8.14
CA SER A 135 12.04 7.38 -8.89
C SER A 135 11.83 7.29 -10.40
N LEU A 136 11.28 6.18 -10.89
CA LEU A 136 10.96 6.02 -12.30
C LEU A 136 9.88 7.01 -12.74
N LYS A 137 8.79 7.12 -11.97
CA LYS A 137 7.69 8.04 -12.30
C LYS A 137 8.12 9.50 -12.28
N CYS A 138 8.87 9.95 -11.28
CA CYS A 138 9.40 11.32 -11.24
C CYS A 138 10.38 11.60 -12.39
N SER A 139 11.21 10.63 -12.78
CA SER A 139 12.12 10.80 -13.93
C SER A 139 11.36 10.93 -15.25
N MET A 140 10.28 10.18 -15.44
CA MET A 140 9.44 10.25 -16.64
C MET A 140 8.74 11.62 -16.80
N PHE A 141 8.56 12.37 -15.71
CA PHE A 141 7.99 13.72 -15.75
C PHE A 141 9.04 14.83 -15.94
N LYS A 142 10.34 14.54 -15.84
CA LYS A 142 11.42 15.51 -16.04
C LYS A 142 11.90 15.63 -17.49
N GLU A 143 11.36 14.85 -18.43
CA GLU A 143 11.70 14.93 -19.85
C GLU A 143 10.66 15.75 -20.62
N LYS A 144 10.79 17.08 -20.57
CA LYS A 144 10.27 18.03 -21.58
C LYS A 144 11.11 19.30 -21.61
#